data_AF-A0A1W9MUE5-F1
#
_entry.id   AF-A0A1W9MUE5-F1
#
_cell.length_a   1.000
_cell.length_b   1.000
_cell.length_c   1.000
_cell.angle_alpha   90.00
_cell.angle_beta   90.00
_cell.angle_gamma   90.00
#
_symmetry.space_group_name_H-M   'P 1'
#
loop_
_entity.id
_entity.type
_entity.pdbx_description
1 polymer ?
#
loop_
_entity_poly.entity_id
_entity_poly.type
_entity_poly.pdbx_seq_one_letter_code
_entity_poly.pdbx_strand_id
1 'polypeptide(L)'
;MKKYFNIAGPCNPDEHYMILSESRCRGITNLIEQKQYFVIHAARQSGKTTLLLDLTRKLNDEGRYHALYCSLESAQGITLRISPKMKSVSCMPSTPKRPVRYFLPK
;
A
#
# COMPACT_ATOMS: atom_id res chain seq x y z
N MET A 1 -18.81 -8.95 -21.32
CA MET A 1 -17.47 -9.14 -21.91
C MET A 1 -16.75 -10.26 -21.16
N LYS A 2 -15.84 -10.99 -21.82
CA LYS A 2 -15.03 -12.05 -21.18
C LYS A 2 -13.87 -11.40 -20.42
N LYS A 3 -13.59 -11.86 -19.20
CA LYS A 3 -12.46 -11.39 -18.38
C LYS A 3 -11.11 -11.66 -19.07
N TYR A 4 -10.10 -10.84 -18.78
CA TYR A 4 -8.74 -10.97 -19.32
C TYR A 4 -7.66 -10.80 -18.23
N PHE A 5 -6.42 -11.20 -18.52
CA PHE A 5 -5.30 -11.01 -17.60
C PHE A 5 -4.74 -9.60 -17.74
N ASN A 6 -4.68 -8.86 -16.63
CA ASN A 6 -4.05 -7.55 -16.59
C ASN A 6 -2.57 -7.68 -16.18
N ILE A 7 -1.69 -7.06 -16.97
CA ILE A 7 -0.24 -6.99 -16.72
C ILE A 7 0.22 -5.55 -16.38
N ALA A 8 -0.68 -4.57 -16.44
CA ALA A 8 -0.36 -3.15 -16.24
C ALA A 8 -1.32 -2.50 -15.24
N GLY A 9 -0.78 -1.95 -14.16
CA GLY A 9 -1.57 -1.23 -13.15
C GLY A 9 -2.36 -2.14 -12.21
N PRO A 10 -3.31 -1.57 -11.43
CA PRO A 10 -4.19 -2.32 -10.53
C PRO A 10 -5.18 -3.20 -11.31
N CYS A 11 -5.55 -4.33 -10.73
CA CYS A 11 -6.57 -5.21 -11.33
C CYS A 11 -7.98 -4.77 -10.92
N ASN A 12 -8.91 -4.72 -11.87
CA ASN A 12 -10.34 -4.52 -11.66
C ASN A 12 -11.05 -5.89 -11.62
N PRO A 13 -11.75 -6.27 -10.54
CA PRO A 13 -12.42 -7.57 -10.44
C PRO A 13 -13.53 -7.79 -11.47
N ASP A 14 -14.14 -6.73 -12.02
CA ASP A 14 -15.20 -6.84 -13.03
C ASP A 14 -14.64 -7.17 -14.42
N GLU A 15 -13.41 -6.73 -14.70
CA GLU A 15 -12.77 -6.85 -16.02
C GLU A 15 -11.68 -7.92 -16.05
N HIS A 16 -10.98 -8.16 -14.94
CA HIS A 16 -9.74 -8.93 -14.90
C HIS A 16 -9.88 -10.24 -14.14
N TYR A 17 -9.08 -11.23 -14.52
CA TYR A 17 -8.89 -12.43 -13.70
C TYR A 17 -8.16 -12.06 -12.41
N MET A 18 -8.75 -12.44 -11.27
CA MET A 18 -8.24 -12.11 -9.94
C MET A 18 -7.77 -13.36 -9.22
N ILE A 19 -6.64 -13.24 -8.53
CA ILE A 19 -6.19 -14.19 -7.51
C ILE A 19 -6.49 -13.56 -6.16
N LEU A 20 -7.11 -14.33 -5.26
CA LEU A 20 -7.46 -13.87 -3.91
C LEU A 20 -6.22 -13.27 -3.21
N SER A 21 -6.31 -11.96 -2.93
CA SER A 21 -5.26 -11.17 -2.30
C SER A 21 -4.94 -11.66 -0.89
N GLU A 22 -5.94 -12.20 -0.20
CA GLU A 22 -5.86 -12.71 1.16
C GLU A 22 -4.83 -13.83 1.34
N SER A 23 -4.71 -14.71 0.33
CA SER A 23 -3.69 -15.77 0.31
C SER A 23 -2.26 -15.22 0.38
N ARG A 24 -2.05 -13.99 -0.12
CA ARG A 24 -0.77 -13.27 -0.17
C ARG A 24 -0.54 -12.37 1.04
N CYS A 25 -1.56 -12.17 1.89
CA CYS A 25 -1.51 -11.34 3.09
C CYS A 25 -1.09 -12.08 4.37
N ARG A 26 -0.62 -13.33 4.28
CA ARG A 26 -0.26 -14.13 5.48
C ARG A 26 0.73 -13.38 6.37
N GLY A 27 0.37 -13.20 7.64
CA GLY A 27 1.20 -12.52 8.64
C GLY A 27 1.10 -10.99 8.65
N ILE A 28 0.57 -10.33 7.61
CA ILE A 28 0.46 -8.87 7.56
C ILE A 28 -0.44 -8.35 8.69
N THR A 29 -1.56 -9.02 8.97
CA THR A 29 -2.48 -8.63 10.05
C THR A 29 -1.76 -8.57 11.39
N ASN A 30 -0.93 -9.56 11.71
CA ASN A 30 -0.17 -9.58 12.98
C ASN A 30 0.80 -8.40 13.06
N LEU A 31 1.45 -8.04 11.95
CA LEU A 31 2.33 -6.87 11.90
C LEU A 31 1.55 -5.57 12.13
N ILE A 32 0.33 -5.46 11.60
CA ILE A 32 -0.56 -4.30 11.82
C ILE A 32 -0.96 -4.22 13.30
N GLU A 33 -1.37 -5.34 13.91
CA GLU A 33 -1.71 -5.38 15.35
C GLU A 33 -0.53 -4.95 16.23
N GLN A 34 0.69 -5.37 15.86
CA GLN A 34 1.92 -5.00 16.55
C GLN A 34 2.43 -3.60 16.19
N LYS A 35 1.71 -2.85 15.36
CA LYS A 35 2.08 -1.50 14.87
C LYS A 35 3.45 -1.47 14.18
N GLN A 36 3.80 -2.54 13.49
CA GLN A 36 5.06 -2.70 12.78
C GLN A 36 4.95 -2.28 11.32
N TYR A 37 6.07 -1.77 10.79
CA TYR A 37 6.23 -1.55 9.35
C TYR A 37 6.59 -2.85 8.66
N PHE A 38 6.11 -3.04 7.44
CA PHE A 38 6.44 -4.20 6.61
C PHE A 38 6.72 -3.80 5.16
N VAL A 39 7.51 -4.63 4.48
CA VAL A 39 7.86 -4.46 3.07
C VAL A 39 7.35 -5.64 2.29
N ILE A 40 6.65 -5.37 1.18
CA ILE A 40 6.21 -6.43 0.26
C ILE A 40 7.29 -6.64 -0.80
N HIS A 41 8.15 -7.64 -0.58
CA HIS A 41 9.13 -8.08 -1.57
C HIS A 41 8.45 -8.93 -2.64
N ALA A 42 8.31 -8.39 -3.85
CA ALA A 42 7.79 -9.15 -4.99
C ALA A 42 8.27 -8.57 -6.33
N ALA A 43 8.31 -9.40 -7.37
CA ALA A 43 8.71 -9.02 -8.73
C ALA A 43 7.88 -7.86 -9.31
N ARG A 44 8.40 -7.14 -10.31
CA ARG A 44 7.62 -6.08 -10.99
C ARG A 44 6.30 -6.65 -11.51
N GLN A 45 5.24 -5.84 -11.48
CA GLN A 45 3.89 -6.22 -11.96
C GLN A 45 3.24 -7.43 -11.27
N SER A 46 3.74 -7.86 -10.11
CA SER A 46 3.18 -8.98 -9.33
C SER A 46 1.87 -8.68 -8.57
N GLY A 47 1.18 -7.59 -8.90
CA GLY A 47 -0.06 -7.18 -8.23
C GLY A 47 0.08 -6.62 -6.80
N LYS A 48 1.25 -6.07 -6.42
CA LYS A 48 1.46 -5.41 -5.10
C LYS A 48 0.47 -4.27 -4.86
N THR A 49 0.20 -3.47 -5.88
CA THR A 49 -0.75 -2.35 -5.79
C THR A 49 -2.16 -2.86 -5.52
N THR A 50 -2.61 -3.87 -6.28
CA THR A 50 -3.90 -4.54 -6.06
C THR A 50 -4.01 -5.09 -4.65
N LEU A 51 -2.98 -5.79 -4.16
CA LEU A 51 -2.92 -6.33 -2.80
C LEU A 51 -3.12 -5.24 -1.73
N LEU A 52 -2.43 -4.11 -1.89
CA LEU A 52 -2.52 -3.00 -0.93
C LEU A 52 -3.88 -2.30 -0.96
N LEU A 53 -4.52 -2.18 -2.13
CA LEU A 53 -5.85 -1.62 -2.26
C LEU A 53 -6.89 -2.53 -1.59
N ASP A 54 -6.81 -3.83 -1.82
CA ASP A 54 -7.69 -4.82 -1.19
C ASP A 54 -7.52 -4.84 0.33
N LEU A 55 -6.27 -4.81 0.81
CA LEU A 55 -5.99 -4.71 2.26
C LEU A 55 -6.56 -3.42 2.86
N THR A 56 -6.42 -2.30 2.17
CA THR A 56 -6.96 -1.00 2.62
C THR A 56 -8.48 -1.07 2.75
N ARG A 57 -9.17 -1.63 1.74
CA ARG A 57 -10.62 -1.84 1.77
C ARG A 57 -11.02 -2.73 2.94
N LYS A 58 -10.39 -3.90 3.07
CA LYS A 58 -10.67 -4.86 4.14
C LYS A 58 -10.55 -4.24 5.54
N LEU A 59 -9.47 -3.52 5.81
CA LEU A 59 -9.26 -2.88 7.12
C LEU A 59 -10.29 -1.79 7.44
N ASN A 60 -10.75 -1.06 6.42
CA ASN A 60 -11.81 -0.07 6.57
C ASN A 60 -13.17 -0.73 6.79
N ASP A 61 -13.46 -1.83 6.07
CA ASP A 61 -14.71 -2.60 6.18
C ASP A 61 -14.82 -3.31 7.54
N GLU A 62 -13.69 -3.82 8.09
CA GLU A 62 -13.62 -4.35 9.46
C GLU A 62 -13.93 -3.29 10.53
N GLY A 63 -13.85 -2.01 10.18
CA GLY A 63 -14.22 -0.90 11.05
C GLY A 63 -13.21 -0.58 12.16
N ARG A 64 -12.18 -1.41 12.38
CA ARG A 64 -11.18 -1.24 13.46
C ARG A 64 -10.10 -0.19 13.17
N TYR A 65 -9.84 0.08 11.88
CA TYR A 65 -8.79 1.00 11.45
C TYR A 65 -9.31 2.03 10.45
N HIS A 66 -8.58 3.12 10.32
CA HIS A 66 -8.61 3.97 9.13
C HIS A 66 -7.37 3.69 8.30
N ALA A 67 -7.56 2.96 7.20
CA ALA A 67 -6.50 2.62 6.26
C ALA A 67 -6.54 3.56 5.04
N LEU A 68 -5.37 4.08 4.66
CA LEU A 68 -5.20 4.93 3.47
C LEU A 68 -4.14 4.34 2.53
N TYR A 69 -4.50 4.21 1.25
CA TYR A 69 -3.55 3.96 0.16
C TYR A 69 -3.02 5.30 -0.36
N CYS A 70 -1.70 5.48 -0.40
CA CYS A 70 -1.07 6.64 -1.06
C CYS A 70 0.18 6.22 -1.85
N SER A 71 0.32 6.68 -3.11
CA SER A 71 1.55 6.52 -3.90
C SER A 71 2.47 7.71 -3.68
N LEU A 72 3.76 7.43 -3.46
CA LEU A 72 4.80 8.45 -3.36
C LEU A 72 5.66 8.53 -4.63
N GLU A 73 5.24 7.89 -5.72
CA GLU A 73 5.98 7.89 -6.98
C GLU A 73 6.12 9.31 -7.55
N SER A 74 5.03 10.08 -7.54
CA SER A 74 5.02 11.49 -7.99
C SER A 74 5.84 12.43 -7.09
N ALA A 75 6.18 12.01 -5.87
CA ALA A 75 7.00 12.79 -4.95
C ALA A 75 8.50 12.47 -5.07
N GLN A 76 8.90 11.52 -5.94
CA GLN A 76 10.31 11.23 -6.19
C GLN A 76 10.98 12.47 -6.82
N GLY A 77 11.95 13.04 -6.10
CA GLY A 77 12.68 14.24 -6.52
C GLY A 77 12.20 15.54 -5.86
N ILE A 78 11.12 15.51 -5.07
CA ILE A 78 10.70 16.66 -4.27
C ILE A 78 11.51 16.69 -2.97
N THR A 79 12.41 17.65 -2.84
CA THR A 79 13.06 17.97 -1.55
C THR A 79 12.10 18.82 -0.73
N LEU A 80 11.48 18.23 0.29
CA LEU A 80 10.67 18.97 1.26
C LEU A 80 11.57 19.91 2.07
N ARG A 81 11.45 21.22 1.82
CA ARG A 81 11.95 22.23 2.76
C ARG A 81 10.96 22.33 3.92
N ILE A 82 11.36 21.81 5.07
CA ILE A 82 10.55 21.89 6.29
C ILE A 82 10.69 23.31 6.83
N SER A 83 9.67 24.17 6.62
CA SER A 83 9.58 25.42 7.37
C SER A 83 9.31 25.09 8.85
N PRO A 84 9.96 25.75 9.82
CA PRO A 84 9.99 25.34 11.24
C PRO A 84 8.65 25.39 11.99
N LYS A 85 7.52 25.63 11.32
CA LYS A 85 6.19 25.74 11.94
C LYS A 85 5.41 24.41 12.01
N MET A 86 5.93 23.30 11.50
CA MET A 86 5.30 21.99 11.60
C MET A 86 6.21 21.00 12.34
N LYS A 87 5.66 20.37 13.39
CA LYS A 87 6.31 19.26 14.10
C LYS A 87 6.67 18.18 13.08
N SER A 88 7.94 17.78 13.12
CA SER A 88 8.65 17.03 12.09
C SER A 88 7.96 15.72 11.67
N VAL A 89 7.70 15.58 10.37
CA VAL A 89 7.69 14.26 9.70
C VAL A 89 8.97 14.20 8.87
N SER A 90 9.99 13.53 9.39
CA SER A 90 11.26 13.35 8.69
C SER A 90 11.12 12.22 7.67
N CYS A 91 11.13 12.57 6.39
CA CYS A 91 11.27 11.60 5.31
C CYS A 91 12.73 11.64 4.82
N MET A 92 13.57 10.74 5.32
CA MET A 92 14.97 10.63 4.86
C MET A 92 15.04 10.12 3.41
N PRO A 93 15.93 10.69 2.56
CA PRO A 93 16.18 10.19 1.23
C PRO A 93 17.29 9.14 1.28
N SER A 94 16.92 7.86 1.33
CA SER A 94 17.76 6.78 0.84
C SER A 94 16.88 5.81 0.05
N THR A 95 17.20 5.66 -1.23
CA THR A 95 16.66 4.64 -2.14
C THR A 95 17.00 3.23 -1.62
N PRO A 96 16.17 2.18 -1.86
CA PRO A 96 15.37 2.00 -3.07
C PRO A 96 13.85 1.73 -2.84
N LYS A 97 13.03 2.29 -3.74
CA LYS A 97 11.68 1.82 -4.16
C LYS A 97 10.66 1.53 -3.04
N ARG A 98 9.98 2.59 -2.57
CA ARG A 98 8.87 2.60 -1.60
C ARG A 98 7.52 2.13 -2.22
N PRO A 99 6.41 1.96 -1.47
CA PRO A 99 5.82 2.94 -0.55
C PRO A 99 5.90 2.54 0.94
N VAL A 100 6.06 3.56 1.80
CA VAL A 100 5.87 3.50 3.25
C VAL A 100 4.44 3.95 3.53
N ARG A 101 3.69 3.25 4.39
CA ARG A 101 2.30 3.61 4.74
C ARG A 101 1.99 3.41 6.22
N TYR A 102 1.23 4.36 6.74
CA TYR A 102 0.76 4.42 8.13
C TYR A 102 -0.65 3.84 8.22
N PHE A 103 -0.92 3.10 9.30
CA PHE A 103 -2.26 2.71 9.72
C PHE A 103 -2.57 3.42 11.03
N LEU A 104 -3.65 4.21 11.07
CA LEU A 104 -4.07 4.90 12.28
C LEU A 104 -5.21 4.11 12.93
N PRO A 105 -5.11 3.76 14.24
CA PRO A 105 -6.24 3.20 14.96
C PRO A 105 -7.38 4.22 15.04
N LYS A 106 -8.62 3.71 15.05
CA LYS A 106 -9.79 4.52 15.43
C LYS A 106 -9.83 4.78 16.93
#